data_AF-A0A644ZSV8-F1
#
_entry.id   AF-A0A644ZSV8-F1
#
_cell.length_a   1.000
_cell.length_b   1.000
_cell.length_c   1.000
_cell.angle_alpha   90.00
_cell.angle_beta   90.00
_cell.angle_gamma   90.00
#
_symmetry.space_group_name_H-M   'P 1'
#
loop_
_entity.id
_entity.type
_entity.pdbx_description
1 polymer ?
#
loop_
_entity_poly.entity_id
_entity_poly.type
_entity_poly.pdbx_seq_one_letter_code
_entity_poly.pdbx_strand_id
1 'polypeptide(L)'
;MPFLEEQIDIIRPRVIVCLGRIAAMKLIAPDFKIMQQHGMWFKRDGYDITATLHPAALLRDPAKKPLAYEDFKVISRMLEQV
;
A
#
# COMPACT_ATOMS: atom_id res chain seq x y z
N MET A 1 8.56 -2.92 -14.23
CA MET A 1 7.61 -4.06 -14.32
C MET A 1 6.61 -3.68 -15.39
N PRO A 2 6.84 -4.08 -16.65
CA PRO A 2 6.27 -3.38 -17.80
C PRO A 2 4.73 -3.37 -17.80
N PHE A 3 4.10 -4.51 -17.51
CA PHE A 3 2.64 -4.59 -17.48
C PHE A 3 2.00 -3.75 -16.36
N LEU A 4 2.61 -3.71 -15.17
CA LEU A 4 2.05 -2.94 -14.05
C LEU A 4 2.22 -1.44 -14.29
N GLU A 5 3.36 -1.02 -14.83
CA GLU A 5 3.62 0.38 -15.20
C GLU A 5 2.60 0.85 -16.24
N GLU A 6 2.36 0.06 -17.29
CA GLU A 6 1.36 0.37 -18.31
C GLU A 6 -0.08 0.42 -17.75
N GLN A 7 -0.42 -0.50 -16.83
CA GLN A 7 -1.71 -0.47 -16.14
C GLN A 7 -1.90 0.80 -15.32
N ILE A 8 -0.88 1.21 -14.57
CA ILE A 8 -0.91 2.43 -13.76
C ILE A 8 -1.06 3.66 -14.68
N ASP A 9 -0.34 3.70 -15.79
CA ASP A 9 -0.38 4.83 -16.73
C ASP A 9 -1.73 4.97 -17.46
N ILE A 10 -2.41 3.85 -17.74
CA ILE A 10 -3.75 3.82 -18.32
C ILE A 10 -4.80 4.23 -17.29
N ILE A 11 -4.75 3.64 -16.09
CA ILE A 11 -5.77 3.85 -15.05
C ILE A 11 -5.63 5.23 -14.40
N ARG A 12 -4.39 5.72 -14.27
CA ARG A 12 -4.00 6.93 -13.52
C ARG A 12 -4.66 6.99 -12.14
N PRO A 13 -4.38 6.00 -11.27
CA PRO A 13 -5.01 5.93 -9.97
C PRO A 13 -4.60 7.13 -9.11
N ARG A 14 -5.52 7.66 -8.31
CA ARG A 14 -5.19 8.69 -7.31
C ARG A 14 -4.34 8.12 -6.17
N VAL A 15 -4.67 6.90 -5.77
CA VAL A 15 -4.04 6.21 -4.64
C VAL A 15 -3.69 4.77 -5.06
N ILE A 16 -2.50 4.31 -4.68
CA ILE A 16 -2.07 2.92 -4.84
C ILE A 16 -1.83 2.31 -3.45
N VAL A 17 -2.49 1.19 -3.17
CA VAL A 17 -2.33 0.45 -1.90
C VAL A 17 -1.56 -0.85 -2.15
N CYS A 18 -0.33 -0.91 -1.64
CA CYS A 18 0.51 -2.09 -1.72
C CYS A 18 0.12 -3.12 -0.65
N LEU A 19 -0.32 -4.31 -1.09
CA LEU A 19 -0.61 -5.41 -0.18
C LEU A 19 0.66 -6.21 0.10
N GLY A 20 1.31 -5.92 1.23
CA GLY A 20 2.50 -6.62 1.70
C GLY A 20 3.83 -6.09 1.18
N ARG A 21 4.89 -6.70 1.71
CA ARG A 21 6.28 -6.24 1.54
C ARG A 21 6.73 -6.22 0.08
N ILE A 22 6.41 -7.25 -0.70
CA ILE A 22 6.93 -7.39 -2.07
C ILE A 22 6.41 -6.26 -2.97
N ALA A 23 5.12 -5.95 -2.89
CA ALA A 23 4.52 -4.83 -3.63
C ALA A 23 5.14 -3.49 -3.20
N ALA A 24 5.24 -3.27 -1.88
CA ALA A 24 5.81 -2.04 -1.33
C ALA A 24 7.29 -1.88 -1.69
N MET A 25 8.08 -2.95 -1.72
CA MET A 25 9.49 -2.87 -2.12
C MET A 25 9.67 -2.44 -3.58
N LYS A 26 8.73 -2.85 -4.45
CA LYS A 26 8.78 -2.55 -5.88
C LYS A 26 8.27 -1.14 -6.18
N LEU A 27 7.18 -0.72 -5.54
CA LEU A 27 6.53 0.56 -5.83
C LEU A 27 6.97 1.71 -4.92
N ILE A 28 7.42 1.44 -3.69
CA ILE A 28 7.82 2.49 -2.73
C ILE A 28 9.34 2.59 -2.68
N ALA A 29 10.01 1.62 -2.06
CA ALA A 29 11.46 1.63 -1.88
C ALA A 29 12.05 0.21 -1.73
N PRO A 30 13.21 -0.12 -2.32
CA PRO A 30 13.77 -1.48 -2.28
C PRO A 30 14.01 -2.05 -0.87
N ASP A 31 14.23 -1.20 0.13
CA ASP A 31 14.51 -1.57 1.52
C ASP A 31 13.28 -1.47 2.44
N PHE A 32 12.08 -1.33 1.88
CA PHE A 32 10.83 -1.16 2.62
C PHE A 32 10.60 -2.23 3.70
N LYS A 33 10.28 -1.77 4.92
CA LYS A 33 10.02 -2.58 6.11
C LYS A 33 8.54 -2.54 6.47
N ILE A 34 7.79 -3.55 6.02
CA ILE A 34 6.33 -3.59 6.19
C ILE A 34 5.85 -3.41 7.63
N MET A 35 6.53 -4.01 8.62
CA MET A 35 6.11 -3.90 10.02
C MET A 35 6.38 -2.52 10.65
N GLN A 36 7.18 -1.67 10.00
CA GLN A 36 7.52 -0.33 10.51
C GLN A 36 6.85 0.77 9.70
N GLN A 37 6.58 0.52 8.42
CA GLN A 37 6.19 1.54 7.44
C GLN A 37 4.79 1.33 6.86
N HIS A 38 4.03 0.33 7.30
CA HIS A 38 2.62 0.20 6.90
C HIS A 38 1.80 1.41 7.38
N GLY A 39 0.77 1.77 6.62
CA GLY A 39 -0.09 2.92 6.90
C GLY A 39 0.54 4.30 6.67
N MET A 40 1.85 4.38 6.38
CA MET A 40 2.52 5.61 5.99
C MET A 40 2.26 5.96 4.53
N TRP A 41 2.27 7.25 4.21
CA TRP A 41 2.09 7.77 2.85
C TRP A 41 3.44 8.09 2.20
N PHE A 42 3.54 7.77 0.92
CA PHE A 42 4.70 8.02 0.07
C PHE A 42 4.22 8.62 -1.24
N LYS A 43 5.02 9.52 -1.82
CA LYS A 43 4.76 10.03 -3.18
C LYS A 43 5.84 9.49 -4.12
N ARG A 44 5.42 8.92 -5.25
CA ARG A 44 6.32 8.46 -6.30
C ARG A 44 5.65 8.57 -7.66
N ASP A 45 6.37 9.12 -8.63
CA ASP A 45 5.90 9.26 -10.01
C ASP A 45 4.53 9.96 -10.13
N GLY A 46 4.24 10.88 -9.20
CA GLY A 46 2.98 11.62 -9.13
C GLY A 46 1.83 10.92 -8.39
N TYR A 47 2.04 9.69 -7.91
CA TYR A 47 1.03 8.89 -7.23
C TYR A 47 1.20 8.90 -5.71
N ASP A 48 0.09 8.96 -4.97
CA ASP A 48 0.07 8.71 -3.53
C ASP A 48 0.00 7.19 -3.27
N ILE A 49 1.04 6.66 -2.64
CA ILE A 49 1.22 5.23 -2.43
C ILE A 49 1.31 4.95 -0.93
N THR A 50 0.61 3.91 -0.48
CA THR A 50 0.74 3.37 0.88
C THR A 50 0.86 1.85 0.84
N ALA A 51 1.10 1.24 1.99
CA ALA A 51 1.16 -0.21 2.13
C ALA A 51 0.42 -0.68 3.37
N THR A 52 -0.18 -1.86 3.29
CA THR A 52 -0.75 -2.59 4.43
C THR A 52 -0.30 -4.05 4.41
N LEU A 53 -0.60 -4.80 5.47
CA LEU A 53 -0.28 -6.21 5.58
C LEU A 53 -1.01 -7.03 4.50
N HIS A 54 -0.31 -7.99 3.90
CA HIS A 54 -0.91 -8.85 2.88
C HIS A 54 -2.02 -9.71 3.50
N PRO A 55 -3.18 -9.92 2.84
CA PRO A 55 -4.29 -10.71 3.37
C PRO A 55 -3.87 -12.11 3.84
N ALA A 56 -3.02 -12.81 3.08
CA ALA A 56 -2.47 -14.11 3.50
C ALA A 56 -1.72 -14.06 4.84
N ALA A 57 -1.06 -12.96 5.20
CA ALA A 57 -0.42 -12.80 6.51
C ALA A 57 -1.45 -12.62 7.63
N LEU A 58 -2.55 -11.92 7.35
CA LEU A 58 -3.67 -11.73 8.29
C LEU A 58 -4.49 -13.02 8.50
N LEU A 59 -4.54 -13.90 7.49
CA LEU A 59 -5.15 -15.21 7.61
C LEU A 59 -4.30 -16.15 8.47
N ARG A 60 -2.97 -16.08 8.32
CA ARG A 60 -2.03 -16.88 9.14
C ARG A 60 -1.94 -16.39 10.57
N ASP A 61 -1.99 -15.07 10.78
CA ASP A 61 -1.95 -14.44 12.09
C ASP A 61 -3.07 -13.40 12.22
N PRO A 62 -4.26 -13.82 12.70
CA PRO A 62 -5.38 -12.93 12.92
C PRO A 62 -5.13 -11.80 13.91
N ALA A 63 -4.13 -11.94 14.81
CA ALA A 63 -3.80 -10.88 15.79
C ALA A 63 -3.28 -9.61 15.10
N LYS A 64 -2.85 -9.70 13.84
CA LYS A 64 -2.43 -8.55 13.03
C LYS A 64 -3.58 -7.80 12.34
N LYS A 65 -4.81 -8.31 12.37
CA LYS A 65 -5.97 -7.65 11.73
C LYS A 65 -6.22 -6.21 12.22
N PRO A 66 -6.07 -5.89 13.53
CA PRO A 66 -6.24 -4.51 13.99
C PRO A 66 -5.26 -3.52 13.34
N LEU A 67 -4.02 -3.95 13.06
CA LEU A 67 -3.03 -3.11 12.37
C LEU A 67 -3.49 -2.76 10.96
N ALA A 68 -3.90 -3.76 10.18
CA ALA A 68 -4.43 -3.54 8.83
C ALA A 68 -5.73 -2.70 8.85
N TYR A 69 -6.57 -2.87 9.86
CA TYR A 69 -7.79 -2.09 10.02
C TYR A 69 -7.49 -0.59 10.21
N GLU A 70 -6.49 -0.25 11.04
CA GLU A 70 -6.06 1.13 11.19
C GLU A 70 -5.47 1.70 9.89
N ASP A 71 -4.72 0.91 9.11
CA ASP A 71 -4.25 1.32 7.78
C ASP A 71 -5.42 1.68 6.86
N PHE A 72 -6.47 0.84 6.83
CA PHE A 72 -7.65 1.10 6.00
C PHE A 72 -8.45 2.33 6.45
N LYS A 73 -8.49 2.63 7.76
CA LYS A 73 -9.08 3.88 8.25
C LYS A 73 -8.30 5.10 7.76
N VAL A 74 -6.96 5.04 7.76
CA VAL A 74 -6.11 6.10 7.20
C VAL A 74 -6.33 6.24 5.69
N ILE A 75 -6.44 5.13 4.96
CA ILE A 75 -6.75 5.12 3.53
C ILE A 75 -8.11 5.77 3.24
N SER A 76 -9.15 5.41 4.00
CA SER A 76 -10.49 5.99 3.84
C SER A 76 -10.46 7.51 3.98
N ARG A 77 -9.77 8.02 5.01
CA ARG A 77 -9.63 9.47 5.24
C ARG A 77 -8.89 10.18 4.10
N MET A 78 -7.87 9.54 3.53
CA MET A 78 -7.16 10.10 2.38
C MET A 78 -8.08 10.19 1.16
N LEU A 79 -8.94 9.19 0.94
CA LEU A 79 -9.89 9.21 -0.18
C LEU A 79 -10.96 10.29 -0.01
N GLU A 80 -11.37 10.61 1.22
CA GLU A 80 -12.34 11.67 1.53
C GLU A 80 -11.79 13.09 1.30
N GLN A 81 -10.47 13.28 1.33
CA GLN A 81 -9.82 14.59 1.20
C GLN A 81 -9.58 15.01 -0.26
N VAL A 82 -9.95 14.17 -1.21
CA VAL A 82 -9.51 14.29 -2.61
C VAL A 82 -10.68 14.17 -3.56
#